data_AF-A0A834X9W6-F1
#
_entry.id   AF-A0A834X9W6-F1
#
_cell.length_a   1.000
_cell.length_b   1.000
_cell.length_c   1.000
_cell.angle_alpha   90.00
_cell.angle_beta   90.00
_cell.angle_gamma   90.00
#
_symmetry.space_group_name_H-M   'P 1'
#
loop_
_entity.id
_entity.type
_entity.pdbx_description
1 polymer ?
#
loop_
_entity_poly.entity_id
_entity_poly.type
_entity_poly.pdbx_seq_one_letter_code
_entity_poly.pdbx_strand_id
1 'polypeptide(L)' 'MQAANYLNIKSLLDLTCKTVADMIRGKMPEEIRKTFNLKNDFTPEEEAEIRLQNQWAFQ' A
#
# COMPACT_ATOMS: atom_id res chain seq x y z
N MET A 1 -2.98 -9.04 11.08
CA MET A 1 -1.50 -9.00 11.14
C MET A 1 -1.00 -8.92 12.58
N GLN A 2 -1.45 -7.95 13.39
CA GLN A 2 -0.95 -7.75 14.77
C GLN A 2 -1.03 -9.00 15.66
N ALA A 3 -2.13 -9.76 15.62
CA ALA A 3 -2.24 -11.02 16.37
C ALA A 3 -1.22 -12.08 15.93
N ALA A 4 -0.97 -12.23 14.62
CA ALA A 4 0.02 -13.17 14.10
C ALA A 4 1.45 -12.78 14.48
N ASN A 5 1.75 -11.48 14.46
CA ASN A 5 3.04 -10.94 14.91
C ASN A 5 3.24 -11.12 16.42
N TYR A 6 2.23 -10.82 17.22
CA TYR A 6 2.26 -10.97 18.68
C TYR A 6 2.44 -12.42 19.12
N LEU A 7 1.77 -13.36 18.45
CA LEU A 7 1.89 -14.80 18.69
C LEU A 7 3.13 -15.42 18.02
N ASN A 8 3.94 -14.62 17.31
CA ASN A 8 5.13 -15.03 16.56
C ASN A 8 4.89 -16.20 15.59
N ILE A 9 3.72 -16.25 14.95
CA ILE A 9 3.37 -17.29 13.97
C ILE A 9 3.78 -16.79 12.59
N LYS A 10 5.02 -17.12 12.19
CA LYS A 10 5.62 -16.64 10.94
C LYS A 10 4.77 -16.94 9.69
N SER A 11 4.25 -18.15 9.56
CA SER A 11 3.41 -18.53 8.40
C SER A 11 2.12 -17.73 8.30
N LEU A 12 1.49 -17.41 9.43
CA LEU A 12 0.29 -16.59 9.48
C LEU A 12 0.61 -15.12 9.19
N LEU A 13 1.74 -14.63 9.70
CA LEU A 13 2.23 -13.29 9.37
C LEU A 13 2.46 -13.17 7.85
N ASP A 14 3.24 -14.10 7.27
CA ASP A 14 3.56 -14.13 5.85
C ASP A 14 2.30 -14.20 4.98
N LEU A 15 1.33 -15.04 5.35
CA LEU A 15 0.05 -15.14 4.64
C LEU A 15 -0.72 -13.82 4.69
N THR A 16 -0.83 -13.21 5.88
CA THR A 16 -1.55 -11.94 6.02
C THR A 16 -0.84 -10.78 5.31
N CYS A 17 0.50 -10.75 5.32
CA CYS A 17 1.31 -9.81 4.53
C CYS A 17 1.05 -9.96 3.03
N LYS A 18 1.04 -11.21 2.54
CA LYS A 18 0.81 -11.51 1.13
C LYS A 18 -0.56 -11.05 0.67
N THR A 19 -1.62 -11.33 1.45
CA THR A 19 -2.97 -10.88 1.10
C THR A 19 -3.06 -9.36 1.01
N VAL A 20 -2.43 -8.63 1.94
CA VAL A 20 -2.38 -7.16 1.89
C VAL A 20 -1.59 -6.67 0.67
N ALA A 21 -0.46 -7.30 0.35
CA ALA A 21 0.32 -6.97 -0.84
C ALA A 21 -0.47 -7.22 -2.14
N ASP A 22 -1.23 -8.32 -2.21
CA ASP A 22 -2.08 -8.64 -3.35
C ASP A 22 -3.26 -7.65 -3.47
N MET A 23 -3.75 -7.07 -2.37
CA MET A 23 -4.76 -6.01 -2.39
C MET A 23 -4.23 -4.66 -2.93
N ILE A 24 -2.91 -4.45 -2.90
CA ILE A 24 -2.23 -3.23 -3.34
C ILE A 24 -1.69 -3.38 -4.77
N ARG A 25 -1.23 -4.58 -5.13
CA ARG A 25 -0.60 -4.86 -6.42
C ARG A 25 -1.52 -4.47 -7.58
N GLY A 26 -1.01 -3.64 -8.49
CA GLY A 26 -1.70 -3.25 -9.73
C GLY A 26 -2.83 -2.23 -9.56
N LYS A 27 -3.09 -1.75 -8.34
CA LYS A 27 -4.06 -0.68 -8.10
C LYS A 27 -3.41 0.69 -8.18
N MET A 28 -4.19 1.69 -8.57
CA MET A 28 -3.74 3.07 -8.55
C MET A 28 -3.66 3.62 -7.12
N PRO A 29 -2.78 4.59 -6.83
CA PRO A 29 -2.64 5.19 -5.50
C PRO A 29 -3.96 5.69 -4.91
N GLU A 30 -4.85 6.23 -5.75
CA GLU A 30 -6.18 6.66 -5.32
C GLU A 30 -7.09 5.51 -4.88
N GLU A 31 -7.05 4.38 -5.58
CA GLU A 31 -7.84 3.20 -5.24
C GLU A 31 -7.34 2.55 -3.96
N ILE A 32 -6.02 2.52 -3.76
CA ILE A 32 -5.38 2.07 -2.52
C ILE A 32 -5.85 2.97 -1.36
N ARG A 33 -5.77 4.29 -1.53
CA ARG A 33 -6.23 5.25 -0.51
C ARG A 33 -7.71 5.05 -0.16
N LYS A 34 -8.58 4.87 -1.14
CA LYS A 34 -10.00 4.56 -0.89
C LYS A 34 -10.21 3.23 -0.18
N THR A 35 -9.52 2.17 -0.62
CA THR A 35 -9.64 0.82 -0.05
C THR A 35 -9.22 0.78 1.42
N PHE A 36 -8.15 1.49 1.77
CA PHE A 36 -7.60 1.54 3.14
C PHE A 36 -8.11 2.76 3.94
N ASN A 37 -9.04 3.53 3.40
CA ASN A 37 -9.58 4.75 4.00
C ASN A 37 -8.48 5.75 4.45
N LEU A 38 -7.45 5.90 3.62
CA LEU A 38 -6.34 6.81 3.84
C LEU A 38 -6.63 8.19 3.23
N LYS A 39 -6.39 9.24 4.00
CA LYS A 39 -6.46 10.62 3.52
C LYS A 39 -5.23 10.92 2.67
N ASN A 40 -5.41 11.63 1.55
CA ASN A 40 -4.28 12.22 0.82
C ASN A 40 -3.72 13.39 1.66
N ASP A 41 -2.50 13.24 2.12
CA ASP A 41 -1.76 14.18 2.94
C ASP A 41 -0.74 15.00 2.14
N PHE A 42 -0.56 14.69 0.85
CA PHE A 42 0.29 15.45 -0.05
C PHE A 42 -0.41 16.70 -0.58
N THR A 43 0.37 17.77 -0.74
CA THR A 43 -0.05 18.90 -1.57
C THR A 43 -0.11 18.50 -3.05
N PRO A 44 -0.91 19.20 -3.88
CA PRO A 44 -0.98 18.91 -5.32
C PRO A 44 0.39 18.95 -6.02
N GLU A 45 1.26 19.87 -5.59
CA GLU A 45 2.63 20.03 -6.09
C GLU A 45 3.51 18.83 -5.73
N GLU A 46 3.52 18.41 -4.46
CA GLU A 46 4.26 17.23 -4.01
C GLU A 46 3.75 15.95 -4.69
N GLU A 47 2.44 15.80 -4.83
CA GLU A 47 1.87 14.63 -5.51
C GLU A 47 2.22 14.58 -7.00
N ALA A 48 2.31 15.74 -7.66
CA ALA A 48 2.76 15.85 -9.04
C ALA A 48 4.25 15.48 -9.19
N GLU A 49 5.10 15.95 -8.28
CA GLU A 49 6.54 15.62 -8.26
C GLU A 49 6.76 14.13 -7.97
N ILE A 50 6.06 13.56 -6.99
CA ILE A 50 6.11 12.13 -6.67
C ILE A 50 5.62 11.28 -7.84
N ARG A 51 4.55 11.69 -8.53
CA ARG A 51 4.06 11.01 -9.75
C ARG A 51 5.08 11.08 -10.87
N LEU A 52 5.77 12.22 -11.06
CA LEU A 52 6.82 12.38 -12.06
C LEU A 52 8.03 11.49 -11.76
N GLN A 53 8.51 11.48 -10.51
CA GLN A 53 9.65 10.65 -10.10
C GLN A 53 9.34 9.16 -10.16
N ASN A 54 8.11 8.75 -9.87
CA ASN A 54 7.69 7.35 -9.86
C ASN A 54 6.99 6.90 -11.15
N GLN A 55 7.15 7.62 -12.27
CA GLN A 55 6.58 7.21 -13.56
C GLN A 55 6.97 5.79 -13.98
N TRP A 56 8.18 5.34 -13.65
CA TRP A 56 8.67 3.98 -13.90
C TRP A 56 7.82 2.89 -13.24
N ALA A 57 7.11 3.19 -12.15
CA ALA A 57 6.25 2.24 -11.46
C ALA A 57 4.85 2.11 -12.10
N PHE A 58 4.54 2.97 -13.06
CA PHE A 58 3.28 3.01 -13.81
C PHE A 58 3.44 2.65 -15.30
N GLN A 59 4.63 2.20 -15.71
CA GLN A 59 4.94 1.71 -17.06
C GLN A 59 4.61 0.23 -17.26
#